data_AF-A0A7S0MEM9-F1
#
_entry.id   AF-A0A7S0MEM9-F1
#
_cell.length_a   1.000
_cell.length_b   1.000
_cell.length_c   1.000
_cell.angle_alpha   90.00
_cell.angle_beta   90.00
_cell.angle_gamma   90.00
#
_symmetry.space_group_name_H-M   'P 1'
#
loop_
_entity.id
_entity.type
_entity.pdbx_description
1 polymer ?
#
loop_
_entity_poly.entity_id
_entity_poly.type
_entity_poly.pdbx_seq_one_letter_code
_entity_poly.pdbx_strand_id
1 'polypeptide(L)'
;MAAGQRAALAGTVLLFASACVELSLSLLRRRAARLATACRAALDARWQRAAAAGGEAWATAAAATETLALELGARAAAAGDMTMRQEADCAEQLAVQAEAADMLLRRKVRQWGRLTGALALLSPLLPASRPTLEPWERVSQDPALAARVLWAQPKPPARAAEKAHRRYSGDAARVLDYCRQTLRFARPEGLRRCLRAIAADPDASLV
;
A
#
# COMPACT_ATOMS: atom_id res chain seq x y z
N MET A 1 -0.20 49.87 -4.49
CA MET A 1 -1.08 49.30 -5.53
C MET A 1 -0.94 47.79 -5.52
N ALA A 2 -1.90 47.12 -4.90
CA ALA A 2 -1.95 45.66 -4.77
C ALA A 2 -2.88 45.09 -5.85
N ALA A 3 -2.32 44.34 -6.80
CA ALA A 3 -3.08 43.57 -7.77
C ALA A 3 -2.28 42.32 -8.13
N GLY A 4 -2.84 41.13 -7.89
CA GLY A 4 -2.31 39.90 -8.49
C GLY A 4 -2.07 38.70 -7.56
N GLN A 5 -2.92 38.45 -6.56
CA GLN A 5 -3.00 37.12 -5.94
C GLN A 5 -4.39 36.54 -6.18
N ARG A 6 -4.66 36.16 -7.44
CA ARG A 6 -5.77 35.26 -7.75
C ARG A 6 -5.38 33.86 -7.26
N ALA A 7 -6.17 33.35 -6.33
CA ALA A 7 -6.11 31.97 -5.86
C ALA A 7 -6.24 31.00 -7.04
N ALA A 8 -5.10 30.46 -7.50
CA ALA A 8 -5.08 29.35 -8.42
C ALA A 8 -5.34 28.07 -7.63
N LEU A 9 -6.60 27.66 -7.51
CA LEU A 9 -6.93 26.27 -7.19
C LEU A 9 -6.66 25.44 -8.45
N ALA A 10 -5.37 25.14 -8.57
CA ALA A 10 -4.72 24.33 -9.58
C ALA A 10 -5.07 22.85 -9.40
N GLY A 11 -5.57 22.20 -10.46
CA GLY A 11 -5.80 20.76 -10.47
C GLY A 11 -4.54 19.97 -10.12
N THR A 12 -4.71 18.88 -9.37
CA THR A 12 -3.62 18.06 -8.83
C THR A 12 -3.85 16.59 -9.18
N VAL A 13 -2.84 15.90 -9.71
CA VAL A 13 -2.86 14.44 -9.94
C VAL A 13 -2.02 13.73 -8.89
N LEU A 14 -2.57 12.66 -8.31
CA LEU A 14 -1.84 11.72 -7.46
C LEU A 14 -1.53 10.46 -8.27
N LEU A 15 -0.28 10.02 -8.21
CA LEU A 15 0.22 8.86 -8.95
C LEU A 15 0.69 7.78 -7.97
N PHE A 16 0.47 6.51 -8.31
CA PHE A 16 0.79 5.33 -7.49
C PHE A 16 1.56 4.29 -8.32
N ALA A 17 2.42 3.48 -7.69
CA ALA A 17 3.09 2.34 -8.33
C ALA A 17 2.64 1.02 -7.66
N SER A 18 2.07 0.08 -8.43
CA SER A 18 1.36 -1.10 -7.91
C SER A 18 2.07 -2.45 -8.12
N ALA A 19 3.26 -2.49 -8.73
CA ALA A 19 3.78 -3.72 -9.35
C ALA A 19 4.35 -4.81 -8.40
N CYS A 20 4.49 -4.58 -7.09
CA CYS A 20 5.26 -5.48 -6.22
C CYS A 20 4.45 -6.58 -5.50
N VAL A 21 3.15 -6.70 -5.75
CA VAL A 21 2.19 -7.33 -4.82
C VAL A 21 1.80 -8.79 -5.14
N GLU A 22 1.89 -9.26 -6.38
CA GLU A 22 1.18 -10.50 -6.77
C GLU A 22 1.82 -11.81 -6.28
N LEU A 23 3.13 -11.88 -6.06
CA LEU A 23 3.82 -13.14 -5.75
C LEU A 23 3.64 -13.61 -4.29
N SER A 24 3.73 -12.71 -3.32
CA SER A 24 3.74 -13.05 -1.88
C SER A 24 2.35 -13.47 -1.33
N LEU A 25 1.27 -12.86 -1.84
CA LEU A 25 -0.10 -13.14 -1.36
C LEU A 25 -0.61 -14.54 -1.73
N SER A 26 -0.16 -15.08 -2.86
CA SER A 26 -0.61 -16.38 -3.35
C SER A 26 -0.17 -17.54 -2.45
N LEU A 27 0.98 -17.42 -1.79
CA LEU A 27 1.56 -18.44 -0.93
C LEU A 27 0.94 -18.44 0.48
N LEU A 28 0.70 -17.25 1.05
CA LEU A 28 0.07 -17.10 2.36
C LEU A 28 -1.39 -17.59 2.37
N ARG A 29 -2.17 -17.23 1.34
CA ARG A 29 -3.58 -17.68 1.22
C ARG A 29 -3.69 -19.21 1.07
N ARG A 30 -2.76 -19.84 0.32
CA ARG A 30 -2.71 -21.31 0.19
C ARG A 30 -2.36 -22.00 1.52
N ARG A 31 -1.52 -21.39 2.35
CA ARG A 31 -1.08 -21.99 3.62
C ARG A 31 -2.15 -21.91 4.69
N ALA A 32 -2.86 -20.78 4.80
CA ALA A 32 -3.99 -20.61 5.71
C ALA A 32 -5.17 -21.54 5.37
N ALA A 33 -5.51 -21.66 4.08
CA ALA A 33 -6.59 -22.56 3.63
C ALA A 33 -6.29 -24.03 3.97
N ARG A 34 -5.05 -24.50 3.79
CA ARG A 34 -4.65 -25.88 4.13
C ARG A 34 -4.78 -26.20 5.63
N LEU A 35 -4.42 -25.26 6.49
CA LEU A 35 -4.54 -25.43 7.95
C LEU A 35 -6.01 -25.53 8.39
N ALA A 36 -6.90 -24.69 7.84
CA ALA A 36 -8.33 -24.73 8.16
C ALA A 36 -8.99 -26.06 7.75
N THR A 37 -8.65 -26.59 6.57
CA THR A 37 -9.17 -27.88 6.10
C THR A 37 -8.68 -29.05 6.98
N ALA A 38 -7.41 -29.04 7.38
CA ALA A 38 -6.85 -30.09 8.23
C ALA A 38 -7.49 -30.15 9.63
N CYS A 39 -7.75 -28.99 10.25
CA CYS A 39 -8.41 -28.91 11.55
C CYS A 39 -9.85 -29.43 11.52
N ARG A 40 -10.61 -29.12 10.46
CA ARG A 40 -12.00 -29.60 10.30
C ARG A 40 -12.07 -31.12 10.17
N ALA A 41 -11.21 -31.70 9.33
CA ALA A 41 -11.14 -33.15 9.15
C ALA A 41 -10.78 -33.90 10.45
N ALA A 42 -9.89 -33.33 11.27
CA ALA A 42 -9.49 -33.93 12.55
C ALA A 42 -10.64 -33.93 13.59
N LEU A 43 -11.46 -32.87 13.59
CA LEU A 43 -12.65 -32.77 14.45
C LEU A 43 -13.72 -33.77 14.03
N ASP A 44 -14.05 -33.84 12.74
CA ASP A 44 -15.06 -34.77 12.20
C ASP A 44 -14.69 -36.23 12.49
N ALA A 45 -13.41 -36.60 12.31
CA ALA A 45 -12.92 -37.96 12.59
C ALA A 45 -12.97 -38.31 14.10
N ARG A 46 -12.84 -37.34 15.00
CA ARG A 46 -13.03 -37.57 16.45
C ARG A 46 -14.51 -37.72 16.79
N TRP A 47 -15.37 -36.90 16.20
CA TRP A 47 -16.81 -36.96 16.40
C TRP A 47 -17.39 -38.31 15.97
N GLN A 48 -16.99 -38.82 14.81
CA GLN A 48 -17.42 -40.14 14.33
C GLN A 48 -16.98 -41.28 15.25
N ARG A 49 -15.75 -41.23 15.79
CA ARG A 49 -15.26 -42.22 16.75
C ARG A 49 -16.03 -42.20 18.07
N ALA A 50 -16.36 -41.00 18.58
CA ALA A 50 -17.15 -40.84 19.79
C ALA A 50 -18.60 -41.34 19.61
N ALA A 51 -19.22 -41.03 18.47
CA ALA A 51 -20.56 -41.49 18.13
C ALA A 51 -20.64 -43.02 18.01
N ALA A 52 -19.58 -43.67 17.54
CA ALA A 52 -19.50 -45.13 17.44
C ALA A 52 -19.30 -45.85 18.79
N ALA A 53 -18.79 -45.15 19.82
CA ALA A 53 -18.42 -45.78 21.09
C ALA A 53 -19.57 -45.86 22.12
N GLY A 54 -20.52 -44.92 22.11
CA GLY A 54 -21.67 -44.88 23.02
C GLY A 54 -21.33 -44.68 24.52
N GLY A 55 -22.32 -44.34 25.35
CA GLY A 55 -22.21 -44.31 26.82
C GLY A 55 -21.26 -43.24 27.41
N GLU A 56 -20.60 -43.54 28.54
CA GLU A 56 -19.65 -42.65 29.26
C GLU A 56 -18.50 -42.14 28.36
N ALA A 57 -18.15 -42.88 27.31
CA ALA A 57 -17.18 -42.46 26.30
C ALA A 57 -17.61 -41.17 25.56
N TRP A 58 -18.92 -40.90 25.49
CA TRP A 58 -19.45 -39.65 24.94
C TRP A 58 -19.13 -38.45 25.84
N ALA A 59 -19.25 -38.60 27.17
CA ALA A 59 -18.92 -37.55 28.11
C ALA A 59 -17.40 -37.24 28.11
N THR A 60 -16.56 -38.27 28.04
CA THR A 60 -15.10 -38.11 27.88
C THR A 60 -14.74 -37.47 26.53
N ALA A 61 -15.43 -37.84 25.46
CA ALA A 61 -15.23 -37.24 24.14
C ALA A 61 -15.70 -35.78 24.09
N ALA A 62 -16.81 -35.44 24.75
CA ALA A 62 -17.30 -34.07 24.85
C ALA A 62 -16.31 -33.17 25.61
N ALA A 63 -15.83 -33.61 26.77
CA ALA A 63 -14.81 -32.88 27.54
C ALA A 63 -13.49 -32.72 26.75
N ALA A 64 -13.04 -33.77 26.06
CA ALA A 64 -11.86 -33.69 25.20
C ALA A 64 -12.06 -32.78 23.98
N THR A 65 -13.30 -32.65 23.49
CA THR A 65 -13.65 -31.73 22.40
C THR A 65 -13.64 -30.28 22.87
N GLU A 66 -14.09 -30.02 24.10
CA GLU A 66 -14.04 -28.69 24.72
C GLU A 66 -12.58 -28.24 24.99
N THR A 67 -11.74 -29.15 25.51
CA THR A 67 -10.30 -28.88 25.67
C THR A 67 -9.64 -28.60 24.31
N LEU A 68 -9.93 -29.41 23.29
CA LEU A 68 -9.40 -29.19 21.94
C LEU A 68 -9.92 -27.88 21.33
N ALA A 69 -11.18 -27.50 21.58
CA ALA A 69 -11.74 -26.24 21.12
C ALA A 69 -11.04 -25.05 21.79
N LEU A 70 -10.71 -25.13 23.08
CA LEU A 70 -9.91 -24.13 23.79
C LEU A 70 -8.47 -24.06 23.28
N GLU A 71 -7.82 -25.20 23.04
CA GLU A 71 -6.47 -25.24 22.45
C GLU A 71 -6.45 -24.70 21.01
N LEU A 72 -7.46 -25.03 20.20
CA LEU A 72 -7.64 -24.48 18.86
C LEU A 72 -7.96 -22.98 18.92
N GLY A 73 -8.75 -22.53 19.90
CA GLY A 73 -9.01 -21.12 20.16
C GLY A 73 -7.74 -20.35 20.54
N ALA A 74 -6.92 -20.90 21.44
CA ALA A 74 -5.63 -20.33 21.82
C ALA A 74 -4.63 -20.34 20.65
N ARG A 75 -4.61 -21.41 19.84
CA ARG A 75 -3.80 -21.48 18.62
C ARG A 75 -4.29 -20.55 17.54
N ALA A 76 -5.60 -20.31 17.42
CA ALA A 76 -6.17 -19.33 16.51
C ALA A 76 -5.89 -17.90 16.97
N ALA A 77 -5.90 -17.63 18.27
CA ALA A 77 -5.50 -16.34 18.85
C ALA A 77 -3.98 -16.09 18.66
N ALA A 78 -3.15 -17.10 18.90
CA ALA A 78 -1.71 -17.06 18.61
C ALA A 78 -1.43 -16.95 17.11
N ALA A 79 -2.22 -17.60 16.26
CA ALA A 79 -2.19 -17.41 14.81
C ALA A 79 -2.61 -15.97 14.47
N GLY A 80 -3.60 -15.41 15.15
CA GLY A 80 -4.05 -14.02 15.04
C GLY A 80 -2.93 -13.01 15.32
N ASP A 81 -2.23 -13.16 16.44
CA ASP A 81 -1.09 -12.32 16.82
C ASP A 81 0.13 -12.54 15.89
N MET A 82 0.31 -13.76 15.39
CA MET A 82 1.28 -14.08 14.34
C MET A 82 0.89 -13.45 13.00
N THR A 83 -0.40 -13.28 12.68
CA THR A 83 -0.87 -12.54 11.49
C THR A 83 -0.50 -11.07 11.57
N MET A 84 -0.67 -10.42 12.73
CA MET A 84 -0.30 -9.00 12.90
C MET A 84 1.20 -8.77 12.73
N ARG A 85 2.04 -9.65 13.27
CA ARG A 85 3.50 -9.58 13.05
C ARG A 85 3.87 -9.87 11.61
N GLN A 86 3.28 -10.89 10.98
CA GLN A 86 3.50 -11.20 9.57
C GLN A 86 3.02 -10.09 8.63
N GLU A 87 1.92 -9.40 8.97
CA GLU A 87 1.43 -8.24 8.22
C GLU A 87 2.37 -7.04 8.35
N ALA A 88 2.95 -6.82 9.54
CA ALA A 88 3.99 -5.83 9.75
C ALA A 88 5.26 -6.15 8.95
N ASP A 89 5.73 -7.39 8.99
CA ASP A 89 6.88 -7.87 8.19
C ASP A 89 6.61 -7.70 6.69
N CYS A 90 5.39 -8.01 6.23
CA CYS A 90 4.97 -7.79 4.85
C CYS A 90 4.95 -6.29 4.50
N ALA A 91 4.47 -5.44 5.40
CA ALA A 91 4.45 -4.00 5.18
C ALA A 91 5.86 -3.39 5.14
N GLU A 92 6.81 -3.91 5.92
CA GLU A 92 8.22 -3.54 5.86
C GLU A 92 8.84 -3.93 4.53
N GLN A 93 8.65 -5.17 4.08
CA GLN A 93 9.16 -5.62 2.79
C GLN A 93 8.60 -4.79 1.62
N LEU A 94 7.28 -4.53 1.62
CA LEU A 94 6.63 -3.71 0.60
C LEU A 94 7.10 -2.25 0.65
N ALA A 95 7.40 -1.71 1.83
CA ALA A 95 7.96 -0.36 1.96
C ALA A 95 9.37 -0.27 1.36
N VAL A 96 10.24 -1.25 1.59
CA VAL A 96 11.58 -1.31 0.97
C VAL A 96 11.45 -1.38 -0.56
N GLN A 97 10.55 -2.20 -1.08
CA GLN A 97 10.29 -2.27 -2.52
C GLN A 97 9.75 -0.95 -3.08
N ALA A 98 8.93 -0.24 -2.29
CA ALA A 98 8.40 1.06 -2.68
C ALA A 98 9.47 2.16 -2.74
N GLU A 99 10.54 2.09 -1.96
CA GLU A 99 11.68 3.00 -2.10
C GLU A 99 12.37 2.83 -3.46
N ALA A 100 12.56 1.59 -3.90
CA ALA A 100 13.09 1.31 -5.24
C ALA A 100 12.13 1.80 -6.35
N ALA A 101 10.83 1.53 -6.19
CA ALA A 101 9.80 2.00 -7.13
C ALA A 101 9.69 3.53 -7.17
N ASP A 102 9.94 4.22 -6.05
CA ASP A 102 9.86 5.68 -5.96
C ASP A 102 10.88 6.35 -6.89
N MET A 103 12.09 5.80 -7.04
CA MET A 103 13.07 6.32 -8.01
C MET A 103 12.54 6.30 -9.45
N LEU A 104 11.89 5.21 -9.85
CA LEU A 104 11.27 5.08 -11.17
C LEU A 104 10.09 6.04 -11.32
N LEU A 105 9.25 6.14 -10.29
CA LEU A 105 8.11 7.06 -10.27
C LEU A 105 8.56 8.51 -10.39
N ARG A 106 9.62 8.93 -9.68
CA ARG A 106 10.20 10.27 -9.80
C ARG A 106 10.69 10.56 -11.23
N ARG A 107 11.32 9.59 -11.89
CA ARG A 107 11.74 9.72 -13.29
C ARG A 107 10.54 9.93 -14.22
N LYS A 108 9.48 9.13 -14.06
CA LYS A 108 8.23 9.27 -14.83
C LYS A 108 7.54 10.61 -14.59
N VAL A 109 7.47 11.07 -13.34
CA VAL A 109 6.94 12.39 -12.97
C VAL A 109 7.69 13.52 -13.66
N ARG A 110 9.03 13.46 -13.72
CA ARG A 110 9.82 14.45 -14.50
C ARG A 110 9.49 14.41 -15.99
N GLN A 111 9.34 13.22 -16.55
CA GLN A 111 8.98 13.05 -17.97
C GLN A 111 7.59 13.61 -18.26
N TRP A 112 6.56 13.15 -17.54
CA TRP A 112 5.19 13.64 -17.71
C TRP A 112 5.09 15.13 -17.40
N GLY A 113 5.81 15.61 -16.38
CA GLY A 113 5.82 17.02 -16.02
C GLY A 113 6.30 17.93 -17.17
N ARG A 114 7.38 17.54 -17.86
CA ARG A 114 7.88 18.25 -19.04
C ARG A 114 6.87 18.25 -20.19
N LEU A 115 6.30 17.09 -20.51
CA LEU A 115 5.38 16.94 -21.65
C LEU A 115 4.06 17.71 -21.48
N THR A 116 3.67 17.98 -20.23
CA THR A 116 2.31 18.46 -19.92
C THR A 116 2.28 19.93 -19.48
N GLY A 117 3.46 20.50 -19.21
CA GLY A 117 3.63 21.83 -18.60
C GLY A 117 3.28 21.83 -17.11
N ALA A 118 3.48 20.72 -16.42
CA ALA A 118 3.25 20.66 -14.98
C ALA A 118 4.33 21.44 -14.21
N LEU A 119 4.03 21.73 -12.95
CA LEU A 119 4.89 22.48 -12.04
C LEU A 119 5.49 21.55 -10.97
N ALA A 120 6.78 21.70 -10.74
CA ALA A 120 7.48 21.11 -9.60
C ALA A 120 7.34 22.04 -8.38
N LEU A 121 7.16 21.46 -7.20
CA LEU A 121 7.24 22.20 -5.95
C LEU A 121 8.67 22.17 -5.45
N LEU A 122 9.25 23.34 -5.18
CA LEU A 122 10.62 23.48 -4.71
C LEU A 122 10.67 23.85 -3.23
N SER A 123 11.69 23.37 -2.55
CA SER A 123 12.01 23.79 -1.19
C SER A 123 12.37 25.28 -1.18
N PRO A 124 11.97 26.01 -0.12
CA PRO A 124 12.37 27.40 0.03
C PRO A 124 13.88 27.51 0.21
N LEU A 125 14.48 28.60 -0.30
CA LEU A 125 15.91 28.89 -0.07
C LEU A 125 16.21 29.36 1.35
N LEU A 126 15.20 29.93 2.02
CA LEU A 126 15.30 30.48 3.37
C LEU A 126 14.26 29.82 4.29
N PRO A 127 14.56 29.54 5.57
CA PRO A 127 13.66 28.81 6.48
C PRO A 127 12.26 29.39 6.64
N ALA A 128 12.09 30.72 6.48
CA ALA A 128 10.81 31.41 6.61
C ALA A 128 10.07 31.62 5.27
N SER A 129 10.65 31.20 4.14
CA SER A 129 10.04 31.37 2.82
C SER A 129 9.06 30.26 2.49
N ARG A 130 8.06 30.58 1.66
CA ARG A 130 7.11 29.57 1.17
C ARG A 130 7.73 28.73 0.05
N PRO A 131 7.32 27.45 -0.09
CA PRO A 131 7.65 26.67 -1.27
C PRO A 131 7.21 27.38 -2.55
N THR A 132 8.01 27.27 -3.61
CA THR A 132 7.72 27.87 -4.91
C THR A 132 7.36 26.81 -5.94
N LEU A 133 6.59 27.20 -6.95
CA LEU A 133 6.24 26.35 -8.08
C LEU A 133 7.07 26.78 -9.30
N GLU A 134 7.81 25.85 -9.88
CA GLU A 134 8.59 26.09 -11.10
C GLU A 134 8.18 25.11 -12.20
N PRO A 135 8.16 25.52 -13.48
CA PRO A 135 7.89 24.61 -14.59
C PRO A 135 8.88 23.45 -14.64
N TRP A 136 8.37 22.22 -14.84
CA TRP A 136 9.21 21.03 -14.94
C TRP A 136 10.23 21.09 -16.09
N GLU A 137 9.93 21.85 -17.15
CA GLU A 137 10.86 22.12 -18.25
C GLU A 137 12.14 22.79 -17.74
N ARG A 138 12.00 23.91 -17.01
CA ARG A 138 13.12 24.63 -16.40
C ARG A 138 13.85 23.80 -15.36
N VAL A 139 13.10 23.13 -14.47
CA VAL A 139 13.67 22.28 -13.41
C VAL A 139 14.49 21.12 -13.99
N SER A 140 14.14 20.62 -15.18
CA SER A 140 14.88 19.53 -15.83
C SER A 140 16.18 19.97 -16.50
N GLN A 141 16.34 21.27 -16.76
CA GLN A 141 17.53 21.86 -17.38
C GLN A 141 18.51 22.43 -16.35
N ASP A 142 18.04 22.72 -15.14
CA ASP A 142 18.83 23.32 -14.06
C ASP A 142 19.01 22.33 -12.89
N PRO A 143 20.22 21.76 -12.72
CA PRO A 143 20.52 20.84 -11.62
C PRO A 143 20.30 21.42 -10.22
N ALA A 144 20.49 22.73 -10.04
CA ALA A 144 20.29 23.38 -8.74
C ALA A 144 18.79 23.46 -8.39
N LEU A 145 17.93 23.69 -9.38
CA LEU A 145 16.48 23.58 -9.19
C LEU A 145 16.04 22.12 -9.00
N ALA A 146 16.60 21.19 -9.77
CA ALA A 146 16.29 19.77 -9.65
C ALA A 146 16.58 19.21 -8.25
N ALA A 147 17.69 19.63 -7.63
CA ALA A 147 18.08 19.25 -6.28
C ALA A 147 17.11 19.77 -5.20
N ARG A 148 16.35 20.83 -5.48
CA ARG A 148 15.42 21.46 -4.55
C ARG A 148 13.98 20.92 -4.65
N VAL A 149 13.70 20.00 -5.56
CA VAL A 149 12.34 19.46 -5.70
C VAL A 149 11.91 18.75 -4.42
N LEU A 150 10.75 19.15 -3.89
CA LEU A 150 10.08 18.49 -2.79
C LEU A 150 9.34 17.24 -3.29
N TRP A 151 10.01 16.10 -3.16
CA TRP A 151 9.42 14.78 -3.42
C TRP A 151 8.61 14.31 -2.22
N ALA A 152 7.47 13.69 -2.49
CA ALA A 152 6.76 12.96 -1.44
C ALA A 152 7.60 11.76 -1.02
N GLN A 153 7.75 11.56 0.29
CA GLN A 153 8.47 10.42 0.83
C GLN A 153 7.61 9.16 0.75
N PRO A 154 8.21 7.99 0.52
CA PRO A 154 7.54 6.72 0.69
C PRO A 154 6.88 6.61 2.08
N LYS A 155 5.78 5.88 2.13
CA LYS A 155 5.02 5.68 3.35
C LYS A 155 5.81 4.79 4.31
N PRO A 156 5.99 5.21 5.58
CA PRO A 156 6.64 4.38 6.58
C PRO A 156 5.87 3.06 6.79
N PRO A 157 6.56 1.93 7.07
CA PRO A 157 5.94 0.62 7.27
C PRO A 157 4.80 0.63 8.29
N ALA A 158 5.01 1.26 9.45
CA ALA A 158 3.99 1.38 10.50
C ALA A 158 2.69 2.05 10.00
N ARG A 159 2.81 3.09 9.16
CA ARG A 159 1.66 3.80 8.58
C ARG A 159 1.00 2.99 7.46
N ALA A 160 1.76 2.15 6.76
CA ALA A 160 1.21 1.22 5.79
C ALA A 160 0.42 0.09 6.48
N ALA A 161 0.98 -0.52 7.52
CA ALA A 161 0.32 -1.54 8.33
C ALA A 161 -0.97 -0.99 8.99
N GLU A 162 -0.92 0.21 9.57
CA GLU A 162 -2.11 0.86 10.13
C GLU A 162 -3.20 1.06 9.07
N LYS A 163 -2.82 1.48 7.85
CA LYS A 163 -3.78 1.65 6.74
C LYS A 163 -4.34 0.30 6.27
N ALA A 164 -3.48 -0.72 6.18
CA ALA A 164 -3.86 -2.08 5.81
C ALA A 164 -4.92 -2.62 6.78
N HIS A 165 -4.68 -2.48 8.08
CA HIS A 165 -5.63 -2.89 9.10
C HIS A 165 -6.97 -2.12 8.98
N ARG A 166 -6.92 -0.79 8.86
CA ARG A 166 -8.13 0.06 8.83
C ARG A 166 -8.97 -0.07 7.57
N ARG A 167 -8.37 -0.37 6.41
CA ARG A 167 -9.04 -0.28 5.11
C ARG A 167 -9.05 -1.58 4.31
N TYR A 168 -8.14 -2.50 4.62
CA TYR A 168 -7.89 -3.70 3.80
C TYR A 168 -7.86 -4.98 4.64
N SER A 169 -8.45 -4.97 5.83
CA SER A 169 -8.55 -6.14 6.72
C SER A 169 -7.18 -6.77 7.01
N GLY A 170 -6.15 -5.94 7.18
CA GLY A 170 -4.78 -6.38 7.43
C GLY A 170 -3.95 -6.66 6.17
N ASP A 171 -4.57 -6.74 4.99
CA ASP A 171 -3.87 -7.05 3.73
C ASP A 171 -3.02 -5.85 3.26
N ALA A 172 -1.76 -5.82 3.71
CA ALA A 172 -0.78 -4.78 3.40
C ALA A 172 -0.55 -4.62 1.90
N ALA A 173 -0.64 -5.71 1.14
CA ALA A 173 -0.44 -5.69 -0.30
C ALA A 173 -1.52 -4.90 -1.06
N ARG A 174 -2.71 -4.68 -0.46
CA ARG A 174 -3.76 -3.84 -1.05
C ARG A 174 -3.55 -2.34 -0.83
N VAL A 175 -2.51 -1.96 -0.08
CA VAL A 175 -2.12 -0.56 0.06
C VAL A 175 -1.41 -0.13 -1.23
N LEU A 176 -2.06 0.70 -2.05
CA LEU A 176 -1.49 1.13 -3.34
C LEU A 176 -0.59 2.38 -3.22
N ASP A 177 -0.68 3.09 -2.10
CA ASP A 177 0.01 4.37 -1.90
C ASP A 177 1.23 4.24 -0.99
N TYR A 178 2.02 3.19 -1.18
CA TYR A 178 3.34 3.06 -0.55
C TYR A 178 4.31 4.12 -1.05
N CYS A 179 4.38 4.33 -2.37
CA CYS A 179 5.00 5.52 -2.96
C CYS A 179 3.94 6.29 -3.72
N ARG A 180 4.04 7.61 -3.67
CA ARG A 180 3.14 8.50 -4.41
C ARG A 180 3.87 9.75 -4.79
N GLN A 181 3.50 10.34 -5.91
CA GLN A 181 4.01 11.65 -6.31
C GLN A 181 2.87 12.53 -6.82
N THR A 182 3.12 13.84 -6.84
CA THR A 182 2.12 14.84 -7.19
C THR A 182 2.57 15.68 -8.37
N LEU A 183 1.72 15.77 -9.40
CA LEU A 183 1.86 16.76 -10.47
C LEU A 183 0.85 17.89 -10.26
N ARG A 184 1.33 19.13 -10.36
CA ARG A 184 0.53 20.36 -10.16
C ARG A 184 0.40 21.12 -11.47
N PHE A 185 -0.78 21.70 -11.74
CA PHE A 185 -1.04 22.39 -13.00
C PHE A 185 -1.67 23.74 -12.76
N ALA A 186 -1.12 24.81 -13.36
CA ALA A 186 -1.74 26.14 -13.29
C ALA A 186 -3.16 26.19 -13.89
N ARG A 187 -3.48 25.27 -14.81
CA ARG A 187 -4.77 25.21 -15.52
C ARG A 187 -5.28 23.78 -15.70
N PRO A 188 -6.61 23.55 -15.73
CA PRO A 188 -7.21 22.22 -15.90
C PRO A 188 -6.81 21.50 -17.20
N GLU A 189 -6.46 22.21 -18.26
CA GLU A 189 -6.03 21.61 -19.54
C GLU A 189 -4.74 20.81 -19.36
N GLY A 190 -3.87 21.23 -18.44
CA GLY A 190 -2.66 20.52 -18.07
C GLY A 190 -2.96 19.13 -17.49
N LEU A 191 -3.98 19.03 -16.63
CA LEU A 191 -4.46 17.77 -16.07
C LEU A 191 -4.91 16.81 -17.18
N ARG A 192 -5.71 17.28 -18.15
CA ARG A 192 -6.18 16.45 -19.27
C ARG A 192 -5.02 15.96 -20.13
N ARG A 193 -4.04 16.81 -20.43
CA ARG A 193 -2.82 16.40 -21.14
C ARG A 193 -2.03 15.37 -20.34
N CYS A 194 -1.94 15.53 -19.02
CA CYS A 194 -1.25 14.59 -18.17
C CYS A 194 -1.90 13.21 -18.14
N LEU A 195 -3.22 13.13 -18.02
CA LEU A 195 -3.92 11.85 -18.06
C LEU A 195 -3.70 11.13 -19.39
N ARG A 196 -3.70 11.86 -20.52
CA ARG A 196 -3.36 11.30 -21.84
C ARG A 196 -1.91 10.83 -21.91
N ALA A 197 -0.98 11.61 -21.38
CA ALA A 197 0.44 11.24 -21.37
C ALA A 197 0.71 9.98 -20.53
N ILE A 198 0.03 9.82 -19.39
CA ILE A 198 0.11 8.62 -18.55
C ILE A 198 -0.53 7.43 -19.25
N ALA A 199 -1.71 7.60 -19.84
CA ALA A 199 -2.41 6.53 -20.55
C ALA A 199 -1.65 6.03 -21.79
N ALA A 200 -0.81 6.87 -22.40
CA ALA A 200 0.04 6.51 -23.53
C ALA A 200 1.41 5.96 -23.12
N ASP A 201 1.75 5.97 -21.83
CA ASP A 201 3.02 5.46 -21.33
C ASP A 201 2.93 3.94 -21.12
N PRO A 202 3.74 3.12 -21.83
CA PRO A 202 3.64 1.66 -21.75
C PRO A 202 3.98 1.10 -20.36
N ASP A 203 4.68 1.86 -19.53
CA ASP A 203 5.08 1.44 -18.18
C ASP A 203 4.08 1.91 -17.10
N ALA A 204 2.95 2.51 -17.49
CA ALA A 204 1.97 3.04 -16.55
C ALA A 204 0.53 2.66 -16.93
N SER A 205 -0.31 2.53 -15.90
CA SER A 205 -1.74 2.28 -16.05
C SER A 205 -2.52 3.23 -15.15
N LEU A 206 -3.68 3.69 -15.64
CA LEU A 206 -4.66 4.38 -14.82
C LEU A 206 -5.55 3.33 -14.14
N VAL A 207 -5.65 3.38 -12.81
CA VAL A 207 -6.44 2.47 -11.96
C VAL A 207 -7.58 3.24 -11.33
#